data_AF-A0A967IQB8-F1
#
_entry.id   AF-A0A967IQB8-F1
#
_cell.length_a   1.000
_cell.length_b   1.000
_cell.length_c   1.000
_cell.angle_alpha   90.00
_cell.angle_beta   90.00
_cell.angle_gamma   90.00
#
_symmetry.space_group_name_H-M   'P 1'
#
loop_
_entity.id
_entity.type
_entity.pdbx_description
1 polymer ?
#
loop_
_entity_poly.entity_id
_entity_poly.type
_entity_poly.pdbx_seq_one_letter_code
_entity_poly.pdbx_strand_id
1 'polypeptide(L)'
;ETLQADAATAANLREIRHDYDKARKLPTEFVAEFSQTTSHALEAWKAARSDSDFATFQPWLEKLLDLVRRKAEYYGVPEGGEAYDALLDEFEPGMT
;
A
#
# COMPACT_ATOMS: atom_id res chain seq x y z
N GLU A 1 14.07 18.04 -32.57
CA GLU A 1 13.93 16.57 -32.65
C GLU A 1 12.75 16.18 -31.76
N THR A 2 11.60 15.91 -32.37
CA THR A 2 10.43 15.46 -31.62
C THR A 2 10.69 14.00 -31.27
N LEU A 3 10.87 13.68 -29.99
CA LEU A 3 10.92 12.30 -29.52
C LEU A 3 9.61 11.63 -29.93
N GLN A 4 9.63 10.92 -31.06
CA GLN A 4 8.54 10.02 -31.42
C GLN A 4 8.64 8.88 -30.40
N ALA A 5 7.80 8.94 -29.38
CA ALA A 5 7.74 7.90 -28.36
C ALA A 5 7.43 6.59 -29.08
N ASP A 6 8.43 5.72 -29.18
CA ASP A 6 8.21 4.35 -29.60
C ASP A 6 7.29 3.64 -28.58
N ALA A 7 6.76 2.48 -28.95
CA ALA A 7 5.80 1.76 -28.10
C ALA A 7 6.36 1.48 -26.69
N ALA A 8 7.68 1.30 -26.56
CA ALA A 8 8.36 1.12 -25.28
C ALA A 8 8.36 2.41 -24.45
N THR A 9 8.67 3.55 -25.05
CA THR A 9 8.61 4.87 -24.39
C THR A 9 7.19 5.19 -23.93
N ALA A 10 6.18 4.90 -24.76
CA ALA A 10 4.78 5.09 -24.38
C ALA A 10 4.37 4.19 -23.20
N ALA A 11 4.80 2.93 -23.18
CA ALA A 11 4.57 2.01 -22.06
C ALA A 11 5.25 2.51 -20.78
N ASN A 12 6.51 2.93 -20.85
CA ASN A 12 7.23 3.48 -19.70
C ASN A 12 6.52 4.69 -19.10
N LEU A 13 6.04 5.61 -19.94
CA LEU A 13 5.31 6.80 -19.48
C LEU A 13 3.98 6.44 -18.80
N ARG A 14 3.30 5.39 -19.25
CA ARG A 14 2.07 4.89 -18.62
C ARG A 14 2.36 4.36 -17.21
N GLU A 15 3.37 3.50 -17.05
CA GLU A 15 3.71 2.92 -15.74
C GLU A 15 4.23 4.00 -14.78
N ILE A 16 5.11 4.90 -15.25
CA ILE A 16 5.59 6.03 -14.43
C ILE A 16 4.41 6.91 -13.96
N ARG A 17 3.44 7.15 -14.83
CA ARG A 17 2.24 7.92 -14.48
C ARG A 17 1.42 7.19 -13.41
N HIS A 18 1.19 5.89 -13.57
CA HIS A 18 0.45 5.07 -12.60
C HIS A 18 1.13 5.09 -11.22
N ASP A 19 2.44 4.85 -11.16
CA ASP A 19 3.22 4.90 -9.92
C ASP A 19 3.17 6.28 -9.26
N TYR A 20 3.37 7.35 -10.05
CA TYR A 20 3.33 8.72 -9.57
C TYR A 20 1.96 9.09 -9.00
N ASP A 21 0.88 8.74 -9.72
CA ASP A 21 -0.47 9.06 -9.31
C ASP A 21 -0.85 8.30 -8.02
N LYS A 22 -0.44 7.02 -7.86
CA LYS A 22 -0.64 6.28 -6.60
C LYS A 22 0.18 6.85 -5.46
N ALA A 23 1.46 7.13 -5.68
CA ALA A 23 2.34 7.67 -4.64
C ALA A 23 1.83 9.01 -4.09
N ARG A 24 1.26 9.86 -4.95
CA ARG A 24 0.73 11.17 -4.56
C ARG A 24 -0.56 11.09 -3.72
N LYS A 25 -1.29 9.97 -3.75
CA LYS A 25 -2.52 9.79 -2.96
C LYS A 25 -2.26 9.64 -1.46
N LEU A 26 -1.05 9.22 -1.07
CA LEU A 26 -0.72 9.01 0.34
C LEU A 26 -0.11 10.27 0.96
N PRO A 27 -0.72 10.84 2.03
CA PRO A 27 -0.12 11.96 2.74
C PRO A 27 1.22 11.58 3.38
N THR A 28 2.14 12.56 3.49
CA THR A 28 3.49 12.31 4.03
C THR A 28 3.45 11.84 5.48
N GLU A 29 2.55 12.42 6.28
CA GLU A 29 2.30 12.03 7.66
C GLU A 29 1.80 10.59 7.78
N PHE A 30 0.96 10.15 6.85
CA PHE A 30 0.48 8.78 6.80
C PHE A 30 1.61 7.82 6.46
N VAL A 31 2.44 8.14 5.45
CA VAL A 31 3.59 7.30 5.07
C VAL A 31 4.56 7.15 6.25
N ALA A 32 4.83 8.23 6.99
CA ALA A 32 5.67 8.19 8.18
C ALA A 32 5.06 7.33 9.29
N GLU A 33 3.77 7.52 9.60
CA GLU A 33 3.05 6.73 10.62
C GLU A 33 3.02 5.24 10.26
N PHE A 34 2.72 4.92 9.00
CA PHE A 34 2.65 3.57 8.47
C PHE A 34 4.01 2.88 8.59
N SER A 35 5.09 3.53 8.12
CA SER A 35 6.45 2.99 8.15
C SER A 35 6.97 2.74 9.58
N GLN A 36 6.71 3.66 10.51
CA GLN A 36 7.09 3.48 11.91
C GLN A 36 6.31 2.33 12.54
N THR A 37 4.99 2.29 12.31
CA THR A 37 4.12 1.27 12.91
C THR A 37 4.45 -0.12 12.38
N THR A 38 4.70 -0.29 11.08
CA THR A 38 5.11 -1.59 10.50
C THR A 38 6.45 -2.06 11.05
N SER A 39 7.41 -1.15 11.21
CA SER A 39 8.73 -1.48 11.78
C SER A 39 8.62 -1.97 13.22
N HIS A 40 7.87 -1.27 14.07
CA HIS A 40 7.66 -1.68 15.47
C HIS A 40 6.83 -2.97 15.58
N ALA A 41 5.78 -3.09 14.79
CA ALA A 41 4.94 -4.28 14.76
C ALA A 41 5.71 -5.53 14.32
N LEU A 42 6.66 -5.40 13.38
CA LEU A 42 7.52 -6.52 12.96
C LEU A 42 8.36 -7.06 14.12
N GLU A 43 8.98 -6.20 14.90
CA GLU A 43 9.77 -6.63 16.07
C GLU A 43 8.88 -7.25 17.16
N ALA A 44 7.73 -6.63 17.45
CA ALA A 44 6.75 -7.20 18.38
C ALA A 44 6.25 -8.57 17.92
N TRP A 45 5.97 -8.73 16.61
CA TRP A 45 5.54 -9.98 16.01
C TRP A 45 6.59 -11.08 16.12
N LYS A 46 7.88 -10.77 15.91
CA LYS A 46 8.96 -11.76 16.03
C LYS A 46 9.00 -12.36 17.43
N ALA A 47 8.92 -11.52 18.47
CA ALA A 47 8.88 -11.96 19.86
C ALA A 47 7.60 -12.75 20.16
N ALA A 48 6.43 -12.17 19.87
CA ALA A 48 5.12 -12.80 20.07
C ALA A 48 5.00 -14.16 19.37
N ARG A 49 5.50 -14.29 18.15
CA ARG A 49 5.48 -15.55 17.39
C ARG A 49 6.39 -16.59 18.00
N SER A 50 7.58 -16.21 18.48
CA SER A 50 8.49 -17.12 19.18
C SER A 50 7.82 -17.72 20.42
N ASP A 51 7.09 -16.88 21.15
CA ASP A 51 6.48 -17.24 22.43
C ASP A 51 5.03 -17.76 22.29
N SER A 52 4.52 -17.85 21.06
CA SER A 52 3.11 -18.16 20.76
C SER A 52 2.11 -17.24 21.49
N ASP A 53 2.50 -15.99 21.75
CA ASP A 53 1.72 -15.00 22.47
C ASP A 53 1.02 -14.01 21.53
N PHE A 54 -0.16 -14.40 21.05
CA PHE A 54 -0.98 -13.51 20.22
C PHE A 54 -1.43 -12.24 20.94
N ALA A 55 -1.67 -12.30 22.25
CA ALA A 55 -2.23 -11.17 23.01
C ALA A 55 -1.28 -9.97 23.00
N THR A 56 0.04 -10.23 23.06
CA THR A 56 1.06 -9.18 22.93
C THR A 56 1.08 -8.55 21.52
N PHE A 57 0.75 -9.30 20.47
CA PHE A 57 0.72 -8.78 19.10
C PHE A 57 -0.61 -8.15 18.68
N GLN A 58 -1.73 -8.55 19.28
CA GLN A 58 -3.07 -8.07 18.97
C GLN A 58 -3.18 -6.53 18.80
N PRO A 59 -2.72 -5.68 19.73
CA PRO A 59 -2.85 -4.23 19.59
C PRO A 59 -2.07 -3.67 18.38
N TRP A 60 -0.96 -4.31 18.00
CA TRP A 60 -0.20 -3.96 16.80
C TRP A 60 -0.97 -4.34 15.53
N LEU A 61 -1.59 -5.52 15.52
CA LEU A 61 -2.41 -5.98 14.40
C LEU A 61 -3.63 -5.08 14.17
N GLU A 62 -4.33 -4.68 15.24
CA GLU A 62 -5.46 -3.76 15.18
C GLU A 62 -5.03 -2.41 14.56
N LYS A 63 -3.93 -1.83 15.07
CA LYS A 63 -3.38 -0.58 14.51
C LYS A 63 -2.98 -0.72 13.05
N LEU A 64 -2.33 -1.82 12.68
CA LEU A 64 -1.96 -2.09 11.28
C LEU A 64 -3.19 -2.21 10.38
N LEU A 65 -4.23 -2.91 10.84
CA LEU A 65 -5.46 -3.09 10.06
C LEU A 65 -6.16 -1.76 9.80
N ASP A 66 -6.23 -0.88 10.81
CA ASP A 66 -6.80 0.46 10.65
C ASP A 66 -5.99 1.33 9.69
N LEU A 67 -4.66 1.25 9.75
CA LEU A 67 -3.78 1.93 8.81
C LEU A 67 -3.91 1.40 7.37
N VAL A 68 -4.06 0.10 7.19
CA VAL A 68 -4.27 -0.52 5.87
C VAL A 68 -5.64 -0.13 5.29
N ARG A 69 -6.69 -0.04 6.12
CA ARG A 69 -8.01 0.46 5.70
C ARG A 69 -7.94 1.92 5.26
N ARG A 70 -7.26 2.79 6.04
CA ARG A 70 -6.99 4.18 5.64
C ARG A 70 -6.20 4.26 4.33
N LYS A 71 -5.24 3.35 4.11
CA LYS A 71 -4.50 3.25 2.84
C LYS A 71 -5.43 3.00 1.65
N ALA A 72 -6.36 2.06 1.80
CA ALA A 72 -7.38 1.77 0.79
C ALA A 72 -8.28 2.99 0.53
N GLU A 73 -8.68 3.72 1.57
CA GLU A 73 -9.44 4.97 1.44
C GLU A 73 -8.68 6.04 0.65
N TYR A 74 -7.37 6.22 0.91
CA TYR A 74 -6.53 7.14 0.14
C TYR A 74 -6.43 6.74 -1.34
N TYR A 75 -6.30 5.44 -1.62
CA TYR A 75 -6.28 4.95 -3.00
C TYR A 75 -7.61 5.11 -3.73
N GLY A 76 -8.71 5.01 -2.99
CA GLY A 76 -10.06 5.07 -3.52
C GLY A 76 -10.51 3.72 -4.08
N VAL A 77 -11.80 3.44 -3.93
CA VAL A 77 -12.42 2.20 -4.43
C VAL A 77 -12.62 2.32 -5.94
N PRO A 78 -12.15 1.34 -6.75
CA PRO A 78 -12.44 1.28 -8.18
C PRO A 78 -13.95 1.28 -8.44
N GLU A 79 -14.37 1.79 -9.59
CA GLU A 79 -15.80 1.77 -9.95
C GLU A 79 -16.33 0.34 -10.00
N GLY A 80 -17.33 0.04 -9.17
CA GLY A 80 -17.92 -1.30 -9.05
C GLY A 80 -17.07 -2.32 -8.26
N GLY A 81 -15.96 -1.90 -7.66
CA GLY A 81 -15.08 -2.75 -6.85
C GLY A 81 -15.23 -2.57 -5.33
N GLU A 82 -14.32 -3.17 -4.59
CA GLU A 82 -14.22 -3.12 -3.13
C GLU A 82 -12.94 -2.43 -2.65
N ALA A 83 -12.87 -2.10 -1.35
CA ALA A 83 -11.68 -1.48 -0.76
C ALA A 83 -10.43 -2.38 -0.85
N TYR A 84 -10.62 -3.70 -0.92
CA TYR A 84 -9.52 -4.63 -1.09
C TYR A 84 -8.87 -4.51 -2.48
N ASP A 85 -9.67 -4.27 -3.53
CA ASP A 85 -9.19 -4.13 -4.92
C ASP A 85 -8.19 -2.96 -5.03
N ALA A 86 -8.43 -1.88 -4.29
CA ALA A 86 -7.51 -0.75 -4.21
C ALA A 86 -6.12 -1.13 -3.64
N LEU A 87 -6.07 -2.12 -2.73
CA LEU A 87 -4.84 -2.66 -2.17
C LEU A 87 -4.24 -3.74 -3.08
N LEU A 88 -5.07 -4.58 -3.70
CA LEU A 88 -4.65 -5.64 -4.61
C LEU A 88 -3.93 -5.09 -5.84
N ASP A 89 -4.38 -3.94 -6.37
CA ASP A 89 -3.77 -3.24 -7.50
C ASP A 89 -2.30 -2.83 -7.26
N GLU A 90 -1.80 -2.85 -6.00
CA GLU A 90 -0.36 -2.68 -5.73
C GLU A 90 0.48 -3.90 -6.10
N PHE A 91 -0.12 -5.09 -6.14
CA PHE A 91 0.56 -6.35 -6.37
C PHE A 91 0.21 -6.94 -7.75
N GLU A 92 -1.05 -6.82 -8.15
CA GLU A 92 -1.55 -7.30 -9.43
C GLU A 92 -2.42 -6.22 -10.09
N PRO A 93 -1.81 -5.28 -10.84
CA PRO A 93 -2.52 -4.15 -11.44
C PRO A 93 -3.67 -4.59 -12.36
N GLY A 94 -4.86 -4.03 -12.14
CA GLY A 94 -6.07 -4.34 -12.91
C GLY A 94 -6.80 -5.63 -12.50
N MET A 95 -6.37 -6.31 -11.43
CA MET A 95 -7.13 -7.42 -10.84
C MET A 95 -8.20 -6.89 -9.86
N THR A 96 -9.32 -7.61 -9.79
CA THR A 96 -10.45 -7.38 -8.88
C THR A 96 -10.86 -8.72 -8.27
#